data_AF-A0A9W8YHR7-F1
#
_entry.id   AF-A0A9W8YHR7-F1
#
_cell.length_a   1.000
_cell.length_b   1.000
_cell.length_c   1.000
_cell.angle_alpha   90.00
_cell.angle_beta   90.00
_cell.angle_gamma   90.00
#
_symmetry.space_group_name_H-M   'P 1'
#
loop_
_entity.id
_entity.type
_entity.pdbx_description
1 polymer ?
#
loop_
_entity_poly.entity_id
_entity_poly.type
_entity_poly.pdbx_seq_one_letter_code
_entity_poly.pdbx_strand_id
1 'polypeptide(L)'
;MSDPMDIEPTIMDDMINETTVMDLDDDSMNLPSVTSFSNEYENLPAGGPVSHAHIINLDEYAGCIRETGAVQLQDAVVTTLFKTSPDTLKSFLDPTVNSFKAVFGTDDMQLVVWRKGVEVLIGKFEHHKSLKVYGFEHVAGFLIGYDGSWNLKVIARNAYCNAKWTDVWAGKFDSYGGLVKMYIESEELGMAKTSSTLAESILENMYWEFKANIKAT
;
A
#
# COMPACT_ATOMS: atom_id res chain seq x y z
N MET A 1 85.90 20.35 33.26
CA MET A 1 85.82 19.75 34.60
C MET A 1 84.68 18.75 34.56
N SER A 2 85.02 17.46 34.66
CA SER A 2 84.16 16.28 34.89
C SER A 2 83.14 15.84 33.80
N ASP A 3 83.51 14.76 33.10
CA ASP A 3 82.64 13.64 32.66
C ASP A 3 82.14 12.81 33.88
N PRO A 4 81.32 11.75 33.75
CA PRO A 4 80.28 11.38 32.76
C PRO A 4 78.99 10.85 33.46
N MET A 5 77.97 10.38 32.71
CA MET A 5 77.38 9.04 32.89
C MET A 5 76.21 8.83 31.93
N ASP A 6 76.37 7.76 31.16
CA ASP A 6 75.41 7.11 30.27
C ASP A 6 74.04 6.84 30.93
N ILE A 7 72.99 6.74 30.10
CA ILE A 7 72.18 5.52 29.96
C ILE A 7 71.30 5.66 28.71
N GLU A 8 71.38 4.61 27.90
CA GLU A 8 70.69 4.32 26.64
C GLU A 8 69.17 4.13 26.76
N PRO A 9 68.44 4.07 25.61
CA PRO A 9 66.99 4.21 25.54
C PRO A 9 66.28 2.89 25.83
N THR A 10 65.02 2.95 26.28
CA THR A 10 64.13 1.78 26.25
C THR A 10 62.71 2.18 25.90
N ILE A 11 62.23 1.52 24.85
CA ILE A 11 60.87 1.47 24.34
C ILE A 11 59.95 0.94 25.44
N MET A 12 58.83 1.62 25.67
CA MET A 12 57.64 1.08 26.33
C MET A 12 56.48 1.41 25.39
N ASP A 13 55.99 0.44 24.64
CA ASP A 13 55.03 -0.62 25.01
C ASP A 13 53.59 -0.17 24.79
N ASP A 14 52.89 -1.06 24.09
CA ASP A 14 51.50 -1.05 23.71
C ASP A 14 50.55 -0.46 24.76
N MET A 15 49.79 0.55 24.36
CA MET A 15 48.51 0.84 25.00
C MET A 15 47.47 -0.17 24.51
N ILE A 16 47.48 -1.35 25.12
CA ILE A 16 46.26 -2.15 25.29
C ILE A 16 45.41 -1.40 26.31
N ASN A 17 44.28 -0.82 25.89
CA ASN A 17 43.28 -0.36 26.82
C ASN A 17 42.17 -1.40 26.91
N GLU A 18 42.13 -2.02 28.07
CA GLU A 18 41.13 -2.96 28.56
C GLU A 18 39.72 -2.34 28.62
N THR A 19 38.76 -3.17 28.19
CA THR A 19 37.52 -3.46 28.91
C THR A 19 36.55 -2.30 29.17
N THR A 20 35.51 -2.26 28.33
CA THR A 20 34.17 -1.95 28.81
C THR A 20 33.19 -2.94 28.19
N VAL A 21 33.00 -4.06 28.89
CA VAL A 21 31.79 -4.87 28.78
C VAL A 21 30.64 -4.02 29.31
N MET A 22 29.85 -3.46 28.39
CA MET A 22 28.48 -3.06 28.67
C MET A 22 27.60 -4.12 28.02
N ASP A 23 27.07 -4.98 28.88
CA ASP A 23 25.81 -5.69 28.64
C ASP A 23 24.77 -4.62 28.30
N LEU A 24 24.45 -4.51 27.01
CA LEU A 24 23.28 -3.79 26.54
C LEU A 24 22.33 -4.85 26.01
N ASP A 25 21.30 -5.02 26.83
CA ASP A 25 20.01 -5.65 26.63
C ASP A 25 19.68 -6.02 25.18
N ASP A 26 19.30 -7.28 25.05
CA ASP A 26 18.27 -7.88 24.19
C ASP A 26 17.32 -6.90 23.49
N ASP A 27 17.85 -6.09 22.57
CA ASP A 27 17.08 -5.54 21.47
C ASP A 27 16.79 -6.72 20.54
N SER A 28 15.74 -7.45 20.90
CA SER A 28 14.88 -8.14 19.96
C SER A 28 14.72 -7.22 18.77
N MET A 29 15.48 -7.49 17.71
CA MET A 29 15.26 -6.94 16.39
C MET A 29 13.82 -7.24 16.09
N ASN A 30 12.97 -6.22 16.24
CA ASN A 30 11.56 -6.28 15.90
C ASN A 30 11.54 -6.47 14.38
N LEU A 31 11.59 -7.73 13.96
CA LEU A 31 11.41 -8.13 12.59
C LEU A 31 10.07 -7.52 12.17
N PRO A 32 10.02 -6.70 11.10
CA PRO A 32 8.75 -6.19 10.62
C PRO A 32 7.83 -7.38 10.44
N SER A 33 6.63 -7.30 10.99
CA SER A 33 5.64 -8.36 10.85
C SER A 33 5.50 -8.70 9.35
N VAL A 34 6.00 -9.88 8.97
CA VAL A 34 6.07 -10.27 7.56
C VAL A 34 4.65 -10.59 7.13
N THR A 35 4.06 -9.72 6.31
CA THR A 35 2.77 -10.01 5.66
C THR A 35 2.88 -11.36 4.96
N SER A 36 2.08 -12.32 5.41
CA SER A 36 2.05 -13.66 4.84
C SER A 36 1.12 -13.70 3.64
N PHE A 37 1.54 -14.40 2.58
CA PHE A 37 0.81 -14.47 1.32
C PHE A 37 0.36 -15.90 1.01
N SER A 38 -0.81 -16.00 0.39
CA SER A 38 -1.45 -17.25 0.00
C SER A 38 -1.05 -17.68 -1.42
N ASN A 39 -1.00 -19.00 -1.64
CA ASN A 39 -0.83 -19.63 -2.96
C ASN A 39 -2.15 -20.18 -3.53
N GLU A 40 -3.30 -19.78 -2.98
CA GLU A 40 -4.61 -20.29 -3.38
C GLU A 40 -5.04 -19.89 -4.81
N TYR A 41 -4.35 -18.93 -5.42
CA TYR A 41 -4.64 -18.47 -6.77
C TYR A 41 -3.39 -18.57 -7.65
N GLU A 42 -3.41 -19.51 -8.59
CA GLU A 42 -2.24 -19.92 -9.40
C GLU A 42 -1.54 -18.75 -10.12
N ASN A 43 -2.32 -17.76 -10.59
CA ASN A 43 -1.76 -16.62 -11.33
C ASN A 43 -1.14 -15.53 -10.42
N LEU A 44 -1.26 -15.63 -9.10
CA LEU A 44 -0.68 -14.70 -8.12
C LEU A 44 0.07 -15.49 -7.04
N PRO A 45 1.23 -16.11 -7.36
CA PRO A 45 1.99 -16.90 -6.40
C PRO A 45 2.59 -16.03 -5.29
N ALA A 46 2.61 -16.54 -4.07
CA ALA A 46 3.16 -15.85 -2.89
C ALA A 46 4.65 -15.47 -3.01
N GLY A 47 5.41 -16.23 -3.81
CA GLY A 47 6.85 -15.99 -4.04
C GLY A 47 7.15 -15.04 -5.21
N GLY A 48 6.16 -14.28 -5.68
CA GLY A 48 6.33 -13.30 -6.75
C GLY A 48 7.23 -12.12 -6.37
N PRO A 49 7.64 -11.30 -7.34
CA PRO A 49 8.34 -10.04 -7.07
C PRO A 49 7.49 -9.11 -6.21
N VAL A 50 8.10 -8.35 -5.29
CA VAL A 50 7.42 -7.39 -4.39
C VAL A 50 6.59 -6.31 -5.12
N SER A 51 6.87 -6.07 -6.40
CA SER A 51 6.09 -5.15 -7.24
C SER A 51 4.80 -5.76 -7.80
N HIS A 52 4.59 -7.07 -7.64
CA HIS A 52 3.38 -7.77 -8.09
C HIS A 52 2.34 -7.75 -6.97
N ALA A 53 1.08 -8.03 -7.35
CA ALA A 53 0.02 -8.19 -6.38
C ALA A 53 0.03 -9.61 -5.81
N HIS A 54 -0.20 -9.73 -4.51
CA HIS A 54 -0.25 -11.00 -3.77
C HIS A 54 -1.54 -11.07 -2.95
N ILE A 55 -2.07 -12.29 -2.78
CA ILE A 55 -3.22 -12.51 -1.90
C ILE A 55 -2.73 -12.62 -0.47
N ILE A 56 -3.17 -11.74 0.41
CA ILE A 56 -2.80 -11.71 1.82
C ILE A 56 -3.52 -12.86 2.55
N ASN A 57 -2.79 -13.59 3.39
CA ASN A 57 -3.40 -14.51 4.34
C ASN A 57 -4.04 -13.73 5.50
N LEU A 58 -5.37 -13.62 5.49
CA LEU A 58 -6.12 -12.83 6.46
C LEU A 58 -6.09 -13.41 7.89
N ASP A 59 -5.93 -14.72 8.04
CA ASP A 59 -5.88 -15.37 9.36
C ASP A 59 -4.60 -14.97 10.11
N GLU A 60 -3.50 -14.83 9.38
CA GLU A 60 -2.21 -14.37 9.91
C GLU A 60 -2.18 -12.84 10.03
N TYR A 61 -2.82 -12.13 9.09
CA TYR A 61 -2.91 -10.66 9.12
C TYR A 61 -3.63 -10.13 10.36
N ALA A 62 -4.69 -10.82 10.85
CA ALA A 62 -5.42 -10.40 12.04
C ALA A 62 -4.55 -10.32 13.30
N GLY A 63 -3.44 -11.08 13.35
CA GLY A 63 -2.44 -11.02 14.43
C GLY A 63 -1.45 -9.86 14.31
N CYS A 64 -1.34 -9.22 13.14
CA CYS A 64 -0.28 -8.27 12.77
C CYS A 64 -0.75 -6.82 12.57
N ILE A 65 -2.01 -6.48 12.88
CA ILE A 65 -2.68 -5.17 12.68
C ILE A 65 -1.94 -3.96 13.32
N ARG A 66 -0.82 -4.16 14.02
CA ARG A 66 -0.18 -3.14 14.87
C ARG A 66 0.83 -2.23 14.16
N GLU A 67 1.26 -2.52 12.94
CA GLU A 67 2.28 -1.73 12.24
C GLU A 67 1.75 -1.11 10.96
N THR A 68 1.57 0.22 10.98
CA THR A 68 1.14 1.02 9.83
C THR A 68 2.25 1.06 8.77
N GLY A 69 1.95 0.78 7.50
CA GLY A 69 2.89 0.82 6.38
C GLY A 69 3.34 -0.53 5.84
N ALA A 70 2.86 -1.65 6.39
CA ALA A 70 3.26 -3.00 5.97
C ALA A 70 2.49 -3.51 4.75
N VAL A 71 1.31 -2.96 4.46
CA VAL A 71 0.40 -3.48 3.43
C VAL A 71 0.50 -2.66 2.15
N GLN A 72 0.72 -3.35 1.02
CA GLN A 72 0.66 -2.73 -0.29
C GLN A 72 -0.78 -2.70 -0.82
N LEU A 73 -1.15 -1.60 -1.48
CA LEU A 73 -2.52 -1.40 -1.96
C LEU A 73 -2.96 -2.42 -3.01
N GLN A 74 -2.05 -2.84 -3.89
CA GLN A 74 -2.35 -3.89 -4.87
C GLN A 74 -2.72 -5.22 -4.20
N ASP A 75 -2.05 -5.57 -3.09
CA ASP A 75 -2.30 -6.80 -2.34
C ASP A 75 -3.67 -6.76 -1.68
N ALA A 76 -4.01 -5.63 -1.04
CA ALA A 76 -5.33 -5.41 -0.45
C ALA A 76 -6.45 -5.51 -1.51
N VAL A 77 -6.21 -4.99 -2.72
CA VAL A 77 -7.17 -5.04 -3.82
C VAL A 77 -7.38 -6.46 -4.32
N VAL A 78 -6.31 -7.20 -4.69
CA VAL A 78 -6.48 -8.57 -5.20
C VAL A 78 -7.04 -9.50 -4.14
N THR A 79 -6.69 -9.30 -2.86
CA THR A 79 -7.28 -10.00 -1.73
C THR A 79 -8.78 -9.73 -1.64
N THR A 80 -9.20 -8.47 -1.71
CA THR A 80 -10.63 -8.09 -1.68
C THR A 80 -11.40 -8.73 -2.83
N LEU A 81 -10.85 -8.70 -4.05
CA LEU A 81 -11.48 -9.31 -5.22
C LEU A 81 -11.58 -10.84 -5.08
N PHE A 82 -10.52 -11.48 -4.59
CA PHE A 82 -10.50 -12.93 -4.36
C PHE A 82 -11.51 -13.37 -3.30
N LYS A 83 -11.56 -12.65 -2.17
CA LYS A 83 -12.52 -12.92 -1.08
C LYS A 83 -13.97 -12.67 -1.50
N THR A 84 -14.21 -11.76 -2.44
CA THR A 84 -15.53 -11.59 -3.07
C THR A 84 -15.90 -12.84 -3.86
N SER A 85 -15.04 -13.26 -4.79
CA SER A 85 -15.02 -14.60 -5.38
C SER A 85 -13.77 -14.78 -6.24
N PRO A 86 -13.23 -16.00 -6.38
CA PRO A 86 -12.12 -16.27 -7.30
C PRO A 86 -12.43 -15.85 -8.75
N ASP A 87 -13.68 -15.98 -9.19
CA ASP A 87 -14.12 -15.54 -10.53
C ASP A 87 -14.09 -14.02 -10.71
N THR A 88 -14.29 -13.26 -9.64
CA THR A 88 -14.18 -11.79 -9.65
C THR A 88 -12.74 -11.38 -9.90
N LEU A 89 -11.79 -11.97 -9.16
CA LEU A 89 -10.35 -11.74 -9.39
C LEU A 89 -9.94 -12.20 -10.78
N LYS A 90 -10.42 -13.36 -11.23
CA LYS A 90 -10.16 -13.87 -12.59
C LYS A 90 -10.61 -12.88 -13.66
N SER A 91 -11.83 -12.36 -13.54
CA SER A 91 -12.37 -11.37 -14.48
C SER A 91 -11.57 -10.05 -14.46
N PHE A 92 -11.04 -9.65 -13.30
CA PHE A 92 -10.19 -8.47 -13.18
C PHE A 92 -8.82 -8.66 -13.85
N LEU A 93 -8.21 -9.84 -13.72
CA LEU A 93 -6.89 -10.16 -14.27
C LEU A 93 -6.94 -10.59 -15.75
N ASP A 94 -8.10 -10.97 -16.26
CA ASP A 94 -8.26 -11.44 -17.64
C ASP A 94 -7.82 -10.34 -18.64
N PRO A 95 -6.84 -10.60 -19.52
CA PRO A 95 -6.41 -9.63 -20.53
C PRO A 95 -7.48 -9.39 -21.60
N THR A 96 -8.46 -10.29 -21.76
CA THR A 96 -9.56 -10.15 -22.72
C THR A 96 -10.69 -9.26 -22.22
N VAL A 97 -10.75 -8.97 -20.92
CA VAL A 97 -11.68 -8.01 -20.33
C VAL A 97 -11.12 -6.60 -20.54
N ASN A 98 -11.80 -5.80 -21.36
CA ASN A 98 -11.38 -4.46 -21.72
C ASN A 98 -11.55 -3.48 -20.56
N SER A 99 -12.66 -3.63 -19.82
CA SER A 99 -12.98 -2.82 -18.65
C SER A 99 -13.60 -3.69 -17.57
N PHE A 100 -13.06 -3.61 -16.36
CA PHE A 100 -13.61 -4.20 -15.16
C PHE A 100 -13.91 -3.10 -14.15
N LYS A 101 -15.11 -3.03 -13.60
CA LYS A 101 -15.44 -2.13 -12.50
C LYS A 101 -16.20 -2.87 -11.41
N ALA A 102 -15.67 -2.86 -10.21
CA ALA A 102 -16.35 -3.29 -8.99
C ALA A 102 -16.56 -2.10 -8.05
N VAL A 103 -17.76 -1.98 -7.51
CA VAL A 103 -18.08 -1.02 -6.44
C VAL A 103 -18.64 -1.78 -5.25
N PHE A 104 -17.98 -1.66 -4.10
CA PHE A 104 -18.31 -2.30 -2.83
C PHE A 104 -18.82 -1.26 -1.81
N GLY A 105 -19.40 -1.74 -0.71
CA GLY A 105 -19.80 -0.90 0.43
C GLY A 105 -21.26 -0.44 0.40
N THR A 106 -21.57 0.51 1.27
CA THR A 106 -22.91 1.07 1.47
C THR A 106 -22.99 2.50 0.92
N ASP A 107 -24.17 3.14 0.95
CA ASP A 107 -24.30 4.52 0.47
C ASP A 107 -23.42 5.54 1.23
N ASP A 108 -23.04 5.21 2.47
CA ASP A 108 -22.22 6.08 3.33
C ASP A 108 -20.74 6.00 2.99
N MET A 109 -20.22 4.80 2.67
CA MET A 109 -18.81 4.60 2.33
C MET A 109 -18.65 3.46 1.33
N GLN A 110 -17.99 3.75 0.21
CA GLN A 110 -17.83 2.84 -0.91
C GLN A 110 -16.37 2.69 -1.31
N LEU A 111 -16.03 1.51 -1.83
CA LEU A 111 -14.77 1.25 -2.50
C LEU A 111 -15.04 1.01 -3.99
N VAL A 112 -14.36 1.74 -4.86
CA VAL A 112 -14.31 1.42 -6.29
C VAL A 112 -12.95 0.82 -6.65
N VAL A 113 -12.98 -0.30 -7.38
CA VAL A 113 -11.85 -0.86 -8.11
C VAL A 113 -12.22 -0.87 -9.58
N TRP A 114 -11.55 -0.06 -10.38
CA TRP A 114 -11.86 0.11 -11.80
C TRP A 114 -10.59 -0.04 -12.64
N ARG A 115 -10.54 -1.09 -13.46
CA ARG A 115 -9.51 -1.30 -14.48
C ARG A 115 -10.07 -0.98 -15.87
N LYS A 116 -9.27 -0.31 -16.71
CA LYS A 116 -9.44 -0.32 -18.18
C LYS A 116 -8.08 -0.48 -18.85
N GLY A 117 -7.95 -1.48 -19.72
CA GLY A 117 -6.64 -1.82 -20.29
C GLY A 117 -5.63 -2.11 -19.16
N VAL A 118 -4.52 -1.38 -19.12
CA VAL A 118 -3.48 -1.51 -18.07
C VAL A 118 -3.61 -0.50 -16.93
N GLU A 119 -4.59 0.40 -17.01
CA GLU A 119 -4.80 1.44 -16.01
C GLU A 119 -5.78 0.94 -14.94
N VAL A 120 -5.47 1.21 -13.68
CA VAL A 120 -6.33 0.87 -12.54
C VAL A 120 -6.55 2.11 -11.68
N LEU A 121 -7.82 2.42 -11.41
CA LEU A 121 -8.25 3.40 -10.44
C LEU A 121 -8.83 2.67 -9.22
N ILE A 122 -8.33 3.02 -8.05
CA ILE A 122 -8.84 2.54 -6.76
C ILE A 122 -9.24 3.76 -5.95
N GLY A 123 -10.41 3.75 -5.33
CA GLY A 123 -10.82 4.89 -4.52
C GLY A 123 -11.84 4.54 -3.46
N LYS A 124 -11.64 5.10 -2.27
CA LYS A 124 -12.60 5.09 -1.18
C LYS A 124 -13.38 6.40 -1.22
N PHE A 125 -14.70 6.32 -1.37
CA PHE A 125 -15.53 7.48 -1.65
C PHE A 125 -16.93 7.42 -1.03
N GLU A 126 -17.51 8.59 -0.86
CA GLU A 126 -18.90 8.78 -0.47
C GLU A 126 -19.69 9.43 -1.63
N HIS A 127 -20.97 9.08 -1.77
CA HIS A 127 -21.86 9.72 -2.74
C HIS A 127 -22.72 10.79 -2.07
N HIS A 128 -22.28 12.05 -2.14
CA HIS A 128 -23.02 13.19 -1.63
C HIS A 128 -24.19 13.55 -2.55
N LYS A 129 -25.34 12.87 -2.40
CA LYS A 129 -26.54 13.03 -3.24
C LYS A 129 -27.02 14.48 -3.34
N SER A 130 -26.97 15.24 -2.24
CA SER A 130 -27.39 16.65 -2.19
C SER A 130 -26.48 17.57 -3.01
N LEU A 131 -25.17 17.30 -2.99
CA LEU A 131 -24.15 18.08 -3.70
C LEU A 131 -23.91 17.55 -5.12
N LYS A 132 -24.43 16.35 -5.44
CA LYS A 132 -24.24 15.63 -6.71
C LYS A 132 -22.76 15.41 -7.06
N VAL A 133 -21.95 15.14 -6.03
CA VAL A 133 -20.52 14.84 -6.16
C VAL A 133 -20.18 13.52 -5.50
N TYR A 134 -19.12 12.89 -5.99
CA TYR A 134 -18.38 11.87 -5.27
C TYR A 134 -17.24 12.54 -4.50
N GLY A 135 -17.18 12.31 -3.18
CA GLY A 135 -16.07 12.75 -2.34
C GLY A 135 -15.15 11.57 -2.07
N PHE A 136 -13.96 11.57 -2.65
CA PHE A 136 -12.96 10.55 -2.41
C PHE A 136 -12.09 10.95 -1.23
N GLU A 137 -12.14 10.17 -0.16
CA GLU A 137 -11.20 10.28 0.96
C GLU A 137 -9.79 10.02 0.45
N HIS A 138 -9.63 8.94 -0.31
CA HIS A 138 -8.42 8.55 -1.01
C HIS A 138 -8.76 8.04 -2.42
N VAL A 139 -7.98 8.46 -3.41
CA VAL A 139 -8.04 7.92 -4.78
C VAL A 139 -6.64 7.72 -5.33
N ALA A 140 -6.37 6.51 -5.83
CA ALA A 140 -5.09 6.08 -6.36
C ALA A 140 -5.23 5.63 -7.82
N GLY A 141 -4.22 5.92 -8.62
CA GLY A 141 -4.08 5.47 -10.00
C GLY A 141 -2.82 4.64 -10.18
N PHE A 142 -2.95 3.46 -10.79
CA PHE A 142 -1.86 2.53 -11.08
C PHE A 142 -1.76 2.23 -12.57
N LEU A 143 -0.56 1.85 -12.99
CA LEU A 143 -0.33 1.12 -14.24
C LEU A 143 0.16 -0.29 -13.94
N ILE A 144 -0.43 -1.28 -14.60
CA ILE A 144 0.03 -2.67 -14.59
C ILE A 144 1.00 -2.88 -15.76
N GLY A 145 2.24 -3.26 -15.46
CA GLY A 145 3.25 -3.62 -16.45
C GLY A 145 2.94 -4.96 -17.12
N TYR A 146 3.56 -5.22 -18.28
CA TYR A 146 3.44 -6.50 -18.97
C TYR A 146 4.02 -7.68 -18.18
N ASP A 147 4.91 -7.39 -17.23
CA ASP A 147 5.46 -8.33 -16.27
C ASP A 147 4.50 -8.63 -15.12
N GLY A 148 3.39 -7.88 -14.98
CA GLY A 148 2.46 -7.97 -13.86
C GLY A 148 2.76 -7.01 -12.71
N SER A 149 3.79 -6.16 -12.84
CA SER A 149 4.15 -5.17 -11.81
C SER A 149 3.13 -4.04 -11.72
N TRP A 150 2.76 -3.65 -10.50
CA TRP A 150 1.88 -2.53 -10.24
C TRP A 150 2.68 -1.28 -9.90
N ASN A 151 2.46 -0.22 -10.67
CA ASN A 151 3.20 1.02 -10.54
C ASN A 151 2.23 2.14 -10.16
N LEU A 152 2.28 2.58 -8.90
CA LEU A 152 1.50 3.72 -8.42
C LEU A 152 1.95 4.99 -9.16
N LYS A 153 1.01 5.70 -9.79
CA LYS A 153 1.27 6.93 -10.55
C LYS A 153 0.80 8.18 -9.85
N VAL A 154 -0.31 8.08 -9.14
CA VAL A 154 -0.90 9.20 -8.42
C VAL A 154 -1.66 8.66 -7.23
N ILE A 155 -1.61 9.40 -6.13
CA ILE A 155 -2.57 9.24 -5.04
C ILE A 155 -2.96 10.61 -4.53
N ALA A 156 -4.25 10.82 -4.36
CA ALA A 156 -4.81 12.07 -3.88
C ALA A 156 -5.77 11.82 -2.71
N ARG A 157 -5.89 12.82 -1.85
CA ARG A 157 -6.78 12.85 -0.71
C ARG A 157 -7.79 13.98 -0.85
N ASN A 158 -8.98 13.81 -0.26
CA ASN A 158 -10.06 14.81 -0.27
C ASN A 158 -10.39 15.31 -1.69
N ALA A 159 -10.47 14.38 -2.63
CA ALA A 159 -10.64 14.66 -4.05
C ALA A 159 -12.13 14.58 -4.42
N TYR A 160 -12.71 15.66 -4.92
CA TYR A 160 -14.12 15.70 -5.28
C TYR A 160 -14.31 15.68 -6.79
N CYS A 161 -15.31 14.95 -7.25
CA CYS A 161 -15.67 14.88 -8.66
C CYS A 161 -17.18 14.95 -8.82
N ASN A 162 -17.67 15.42 -9.97
CA ASN A 162 -19.09 15.26 -10.31
C ASN A 162 -19.51 13.80 -10.15
N ALA A 163 -20.78 13.56 -9.78
CA ALA A 163 -21.35 12.21 -9.67
C ALA A 163 -21.56 11.53 -11.05
N LYS A 164 -20.49 11.43 -11.85
CA LYS A 164 -20.42 10.87 -13.19
C LYS A 164 -19.15 10.03 -13.29
N TRP A 165 -19.31 8.73 -13.48
CA TRP A 165 -18.18 7.80 -13.63
C TRP A 165 -17.23 8.18 -14.78
N THR A 166 -17.71 8.83 -15.83
CA THR A 166 -16.85 9.33 -16.91
C THR A 166 -15.91 10.45 -16.45
N ASP A 167 -16.36 11.30 -15.53
CA ASP A 167 -15.54 12.37 -14.97
C ASP A 167 -14.52 11.82 -13.96
N VAL A 168 -14.93 10.83 -13.14
CA VAL A 168 -14.03 10.10 -12.23
C VAL A 168 -12.89 9.44 -13.01
N TRP A 169 -13.21 8.71 -14.08
CA TRP A 169 -12.19 8.06 -14.91
C TRP A 169 -11.28 9.06 -15.63
N ALA A 170 -11.83 10.19 -16.07
CA ALA A 170 -11.05 11.24 -16.72
C ALA A 170 -10.17 12.04 -15.73
N GLY A 171 -10.15 11.69 -14.44
CA GLY A 171 -9.34 12.37 -13.44
C GLY A 171 -9.80 13.79 -13.11
N LYS A 172 -11.08 14.12 -13.34
CA LYS A 172 -11.62 15.47 -13.10
C LYS A 172 -11.92 15.70 -11.63
N PHE A 173 -10.88 15.62 -10.81
CA PHE A 173 -10.92 15.86 -9.39
C PHE A 173 -10.56 17.31 -9.06
N ASP A 174 -11.24 17.89 -8.10
CA ASP A 174 -10.98 19.24 -7.59
C ASP A 174 -11.27 19.33 -6.08
N SER A 175 -10.91 20.44 -5.47
CA SER A 175 -11.36 20.82 -4.14
C SER A 175 -12.82 21.26 -4.17
N TYR A 176 -13.58 20.93 -3.12
CA TYR A 176 -14.95 21.41 -2.97
C TYR A 176 -15.01 22.54 -1.93
N GLY A 177 -15.68 23.65 -2.26
CA GLY A 177 -15.74 24.83 -1.39
C GLY A 177 -16.35 24.52 -0.03
N GLY A 178 -15.68 24.95 1.04
CA GLY A 178 -16.10 24.70 2.44
C GLY A 178 -15.66 23.36 3.02
N LEU A 179 -14.96 22.52 2.26
CA LEU A 179 -14.39 21.25 2.72
C LEU A 179 -12.85 21.29 2.71
N VAL A 180 -12.23 20.22 3.22
CA VAL A 180 -10.78 20.05 3.20
C VAL A 180 -10.30 20.06 1.75
N LYS A 181 -9.25 20.83 1.46
CA LYS A 181 -8.69 20.94 0.11
C LYS A 181 -8.13 19.61 -0.36
N MET A 182 -8.29 19.36 -1.66
CA MET A 182 -7.66 18.24 -2.32
C MET A 182 -6.14 18.36 -2.18
N TYR A 183 -5.49 17.25 -1.90
CA TYR A 183 -4.04 17.16 -1.80
C TYR A 183 -3.55 15.98 -2.64
N ILE A 184 -2.56 16.22 -3.49
CA ILE A 184 -1.92 15.19 -4.31
C ILE A 184 -0.56 14.92 -3.68
N GLU A 185 -0.29 13.66 -3.33
CA GLU A 185 1.02 13.27 -2.86
C GLU A 185 2.02 13.30 -4.01
N SER A 186 3.03 14.15 -3.92
CA SER A 186 4.10 14.26 -4.92
C SER A 186 5.38 13.55 -4.53
N GLU A 187 5.59 13.27 -3.24
CA GLU A 187 6.78 12.60 -2.73
C GLU A 187 6.55 11.09 -2.67
N GLU A 188 7.51 10.30 -3.16
CA GLU A 188 7.41 8.84 -3.24
C GLU A 188 7.08 8.19 -1.89
N LEU A 189 7.73 8.62 -0.81
CA LEU A 189 7.46 8.14 0.55
C LEU A 189 6.05 8.53 1.01
N GLY A 190 5.61 9.75 0.69
CA GLY A 190 4.24 10.21 0.97
C GLY A 190 3.19 9.41 0.19
N MET A 191 3.46 9.10 -1.08
CA MET A 191 2.63 8.26 -1.92
C MET A 191 2.53 6.84 -1.36
N ALA A 192 3.66 6.22 -1.01
CA ALA A 192 3.72 4.87 -0.44
C ALA A 192 2.95 4.79 0.89
N LYS A 193 3.19 5.75 1.80
CA LYS A 193 2.48 5.82 3.09
C LYS A 193 0.96 5.96 2.89
N THR A 194 0.53 6.86 2.01
CA THR A 194 -0.90 7.10 1.75
C THR A 194 -1.56 5.92 1.07
N SER A 195 -0.84 5.25 0.16
CA SER A 195 -1.28 4.03 -0.50
C SER A 195 -1.48 2.91 0.51
N SER A 196 -0.55 2.77 1.47
CA SER A 196 -0.66 1.81 2.55
C SER A 196 -1.82 2.10 3.50
N THR A 197 -2.05 3.37 3.87
CA THR A 197 -3.24 3.76 4.66
C THR A 197 -4.54 3.40 3.94
N LEU A 198 -4.62 3.58 2.62
CA LEU A 198 -5.77 3.13 1.85
C LEU A 198 -5.88 1.59 1.84
N ALA A 199 -4.77 0.88 1.72
CA ALA A 199 -4.72 -0.58 1.74
C ALA A 199 -5.24 -1.15 3.08
N GLU A 200 -4.75 -0.63 4.19
CA GLU A 200 -5.19 -0.96 5.55
C GLU A 200 -6.68 -0.68 5.72
N SER A 201 -7.14 0.51 5.31
CA SER A 201 -8.56 0.85 5.37
C SER A 201 -9.44 -0.11 4.55
N ILE A 202 -8.95 -0.62 3.42
CA ILE A 202 -9.68 -1.62 2.62
C ILE A 202 -9.84 -2.94 3.39
N LEU A 203 -8.77 -3.42 4.01
CA LEU A 203 -8.76 -4.67 4.76
C LEU A 203 -9.58 -4.56 6.06
N GLU A 204 -9.40 -3.48 6.82
CA GLU A 204 -10.13 -3.22 8.06
C GLU A 204 -11.64 -3.15 7.87
N ASN A 205 -12.08 -2.52 6.76
CA ASN A 205 -13.51 -2.42 6.45
C ASN A 205 -14.06 -3.69 5.78
N MET A 206 -13.22 -4.68 5.48
CA MET A 206 -13.62 -5.96 4.89
C MET A 206 -14.60 -5.79 3.70
N TYR A 207 -14.24 -4.96 2.71
CA TYR A 207 -15.18 -4.55 1.66
C TYR A 207 -15.86 -5.71 0.90
N TRP A 208 -15.23 -6.89 0.89
CA TRP A 208 -15.76 -8.13 0.30
C TRP A 208 -17.00 -8.70 1.03
N GLU A 209 -17.27 -8.31 2.28
CA GLU A 209 -18.47 -8.71 3.03
C GLU A 209 -19.72 -7.92 2.58
N PHE A 210 -19.53 -6.79 1.88
CA PHE A 210 -20.64 -6.00 1.35
C PHE A 210 -21.06 -6.46 -0.03
N LYS A 211 -22.29 -6.10 -0.40
CA LYS A 211 -22.79 -6.31 -1.76
C LYS A 211 -21.93 -5.54 -2.77
N ALA A 212 -21.39 -6.26 -3.74
CA ALA A 212 -20.63 -5.69 -4.84
C ALA A 212 -21.49 -5.45 -6.09
N ASN A 213 -21.30 -4.32 -6.76
CA ASN A 213 -21.79 -4.06 -8.11
C ASN A 213 -20.62 -4.21 -9.09
N ILE A 214 -20.56 -5.38 -9.75
CA ILE A 214 -19.46 -5.77 -10.63
C ILE A 214 -19.93 -5.72 -12.08
N LYS A 215 -19.14 -5.08 -12.95
CA LYS A 215 -19.35 -5.01 -14.39
C LYS A 215 -18.02 -5.30 -15.10
N ALA A 216 -18.03 -6.28 -16.00
CA ALA A 216 -16.91 -6.61 -16.88
C ALA A 216 -17.39 -6.63 -18.33
N THR A 217 -16.63 -6.01 -19.23
CA THR A 217 -16.93 -5.88 -20.67
C THR A 217 -15.66 -5.95 -21.50
#